data_AF-A0A2E2QGR3-F1
#
_entry.id   AF-A0A2E2QGR3-F1
#
_cell.length_a   1.000
_cell.length_b   1.000
_cell.length_c   1.000
_cell.angle_alpha   90.00
_cell.angle_beta   90.00
_cell.angle_gamma   90.00
#
_symmetry.space_group_name_H-M   'P 1'
#
loop_
_entity.id
_entity.type
_entity.pdbx_description
1 polymer ?
#
loop_
_entity_poly.entity_id
_entity_poly.type
_entity_poly.pdbx_seq_one_letter_code
_entity_poly.pdbx_strand_id
1 'polypeptide(L)'
;MFEKKLEEAAAQSRQTLLIFALISTVIGLVLVIALLFISTGSPFKGTEGSSTQITAPVEKVEQEPSNKAESSRQKEPTATQTYERQEVITLIGRYEQTLEPVVLTEGFASWNKSLQSDLIALKDDVVGKLASGSIDSAYEQVIRLIESASVAVGDFEMAFDTAMTDAAASYNSDDVQGARAHIDYALSLNNTNQEALNLKEKIEALPEVLELVRQASVARTENNLEAEKRFSEQIVALDPDRSFYRERITEIETFLTERRFEESVVRGLDANRKSDLSALQAAHNEAKSVFPVREETKNLAGMLVALKQKIAFDNFMRRGGKAMEADDWQAAQREYENASAIYPNNKDARDGLEIARSILAKKQQIAAFMASPERLSNDFVKTDATEALKNSEVLGALSGSLQREAEGLSKEIERRNRQIDILIFSDQLTSISVKGVGRVGQVSSYKIRLKPGSYVLEGKREGFKTKLVPITIDPDDTVVEVEVITDERI
;
A
#
# COMPACT_ATOMS: atom_id res chain seq x y z
N MET A 1 -14.90 15.19 -38.34
CA MET A 1 -13.94 14.80 -37.28
C MET A 1 -14.63 14.41 -35.96
N PHE A 2 -15.85 14.88 -35.68
CA PHE A 2 -16.64 14.47 -34.51
C PHE A 2 -17.31 13.09 -34.65
N GLU A 3 -17.80 12.73 -35.84
CA GLU A 3 -18.47 11.43 -36.08
C GLU A 3 -17.51 10.23 -35.91
N LYS A 4 -16.25 10.37 -36.36
CA LYS A 4 -15.22 9.33 -36.22
C LYS A 4 -14.85 9.03 -34.74
N LYS A 5 -14.91 10.05 -33.88
CA LYS A 5 -14.69 9.90 -32.43
C LYS A 5 -15.89 9.28 -31.70
N LEU A 6 -17.09 9.46 -32.22
CA LEU A 6 -18.31 8.84 -31.69
C LEU A 6 -18.38 7.36 -32.06
N GLU A 7 -17.94 6.97 -33.26
CA GLU A 7 -17.81 5.56 -33.65
C GLU A 7 -16.72 4.83 -32.83
N GLU A 8 -15.58 5.47 -32.57
CA GLU A 8 -14.51 4.88 -31.74
C GLU A 8 -14.93 4.69 -30.27
N ALA A 9 -15.67 5.65 -29.68
CA ALA A 9 -16.18 5.53 -28.31
C ALA A 9 -17.30 4.46 -28.20
N ALA A 10 -18.15 4.34 -29.21
CA ALA A 10 -19.18 3.30 -29.26
C ALA A 10 -18.58 1.90 -29.43
N ALA A 11 -17.51 1.75 -30.22
CA ALA A 11 -16.80 0.48 -30.39
C ALA A 11 -16.08 0.03 -29.09
N GLN A 12 -15.51 0.97 -28.33
CA GLN A 12 -14.81 0.67 -27.08
C GLN A 12 -15.76 0.23 -25.96
N SER A 13 -16.96 0.82 -25.89
CA SER A 13 -18.02 0.38 -24.96
C SER A 13 -18.59 -1.00 -25.29
N ARG A 14 -18.65 -1.37 -26.57
CA ARG A 14 -19.08 -2.71 -27.00
C ARG A 14 -18.03 -3.78 -26.70
N GLN A 15 -16.74 -3.45 -26.79
CA GLN A 15 -15.66 -4.36 -26.41
C GLN A 15 -15.62 -4.63 -24.90
N THR A 16 -15.81 -3.61 -24.05
CA THR A 16 -15.89 -3.84 -22.60
C THR A 16 -17.13 -4.65 -22.20
N LEU A 17 -18.29 -4.41 -22.84
CA LEU A 17 -19.50 -5.19 -22.58
C LEU A 17 -19.38 -6.66 -23.04
N LEU A 18 -18.70 -6.91 -24.17
CA LEU A 18 -18.40 -8.28 -24.63
C LEU A 18 -17.41 -9.01 -23.72
N ILE A 19 -16.42 -8.31 -23.13
CA ILE A 19 -15.48 -8.90 -22.17
C ILE A 19 -16.18 -9.26 -20.86
N PHE A 20 -17.07 -8.40 -20.33
CA PHE A 20 -17.87 -8.73 -19.15
C PHE A 20 -18.87 -9.87 -19.40
N ALA A 21 -19.48 -9.93 -20.59
CA ALA A 21 -20.34 -11.05 -20.97
C ALA A 21 -19.55 -12.38 -21.03
N LEU A 22 -18.34 -12.37 -21.58
CA LEU A 22 -17.49 -13.57 -21.72
C LEU A 22 -16.98 -14.07 -20.36
N ILE A 23 -16.63 -13.16 -19.44
CA ILE A 23 -16.24 -13.50 -18.06
C ILE A 23 -17.43 -14.07 -17.30
N SER A 24 -18.65 -13.53 -17.46
CA SER A 24 -19.85 -14.06 -16.82
C SER A 24 -20.22 -15.47 -17.31
N THR A 25 -20.02 -15.77 -18.60
CA THR A 25 -20.26 -17.11 -19.15
C THR A 25 -19.23 -18.14 -18.68
N VAL A 26 -17.97 -17.74 -18.47
CA VAL A 26 -16.93 -18.64 -17.94
C VAL A 26 -17.18 -18.94 -16.47
N ILE A 27 -17.59 -17.95 -15.66
CA ILE A 27 -17.93 -18.15 -14.24
C ILE A 27 -19.19 -19.03 -14.10
N GLY A 28 -20.19 -18.84 -14.96
CA GLY A 28 -21.38 -19.69 -15.00
C GLY A 28 -21.07 -21.15 -15.40
N LEU A 29 -20.17 -21.36 -16.36
CA LEU A 29 -19.75 -22.70 -16.78
C LEU A 29 -18.97 -23.43 -15.67
N VAL A 30 -18.11 -22.73 -14.93
CA VAL A 30 -17.36 -23.30 -13.80
C VAL A 30 -18.30 -23.67 -12.65
N LEU A 31 -19.35 -22.88 -12.39
CA LEU A 31 -20.37 -23.20 -11.38
C LEU A 31 -21.23 -24.41 -11.78
N VAL A 32 -21.56 -24.57 -13.07
CA VAL A 32 -22.31 -25.74 -13.56
C VAL A 32 -21.46 -27.02 -13.52
N ILE A 33 -20.16 -26.94 -13.81
CA ILE A 33 -19.23 -28.07 -13.69
C ILE A 33 -19.02 -28.47 -12.22
N ALA A 34 -18.95 -27.50 -11.31
CA ALA A 34 -18.88 -27.76 -9.87
C ALA A 34 -20.16 -28.39 -9.31
N LEU A 35 -21.34 -28.00 -9.81
CA LEU A 35 -22.62 -28.59 -9.43
C LEU A 35 -22.83 -30.00 -10.01
N LEU A 36 -22.28 -30.31 -11.19
CA LEU A 36 -22.30 -31.66 -11.75
C LEU A 36 -21.39 -32.64 -11.00
N PHE A 37 -20.29 -32.16 -10.40
CA PHE A 37 -19.38 -32.99 -9.60
C PHE A 37 -19.97 -33.40 -8.24
N ILE A 38 -20.92 -32.64 -7.70
CA ILE A 38 -21.60 -32.95 -6.42
C ILE A 38 -22.76 -33.94 -6.62
N SER A 39 -23.26 -34.11 -7.86
CA SER A 39 -24.43 -34.94 -8.17
C SER A 39 -24.12 -36.41 -8.52
N THR A 40 -22.85 -36.84 -8.58
CA THR A 40 -22.49 -38.24 -8.85
C THR A 40 -21.57 -38.82 -7.77
N GLY A 41 -22.00 -38.76 -6.52
CA GLY A 41 -21.45 -39.59 -5.45
C GLY A 41 -22.15 -40.95 -5.44
N SER A 42 -21.51 -41.98 -6.00
CA SER A 42 -21.93 -43.38 -5.78
C SER A 42 -21.21 -43.95 -4.55
N PRO A 43 -21.85 -44.82 -3.76
CA PRO A 43 -21.29 -45.32 -2.51
C PRO A 43 -20.28 -46.44 -2.75
N PHE A 44 -19.29 -46.45 -1.85
CA PHE A 44 -18.27 -47.47 -1.67
C PHE A 44 -18.90 -48.86 -1.44
N LYS A 45 -18.41 -49.87 -2.16
CA LYS A 45 -18.70 -51.29 -1.89
C LYS A 45 -17.39 -52.06 -1.97
N GLY A 46 -16.98 -52.64 -0.84
CA GLY A 46 -15.78 -53.45 -0.75
C GLY A 46 -15.93 -54.80 -1.46
N THR A 47 -14.81 -55.37 -1.86
CA THR A 47 -14.59 -56.82 -1.84
C THR A 47 -13.09 -57.13 -1.89
N GLU A 48 -12.77 -58.23 -1.21
CA GLU A 48 -11.52 -58.95 -1.06
C GLU A 48 -10.72 -59.20 -2.35
N GLY A 49 -9.44 -59.52 -2.17
CA GLY A 49 -8.87 -60.69 -2.85
C GLY A 49 -7.66 -60.48 -3.76
N SER A 50 -6.50 -60.85 -3.21
CA SER A 50 -5.40 -61.58 -3.87
C SER A 50 -4.35 -60.87 -4.74
N SER A 51 -3.11 -61.01 -4.22
CA SER A 51 -1.88 -61.44 -4.88
C SER A 51 -1.24 -60.52 -5.91
N THR A 52 0.03 -60.15 -5.70
CA THR A 52 1.16 -60.75 -6.45
C THR A 52 2.51 -60.38 -5.83
N GLN A 53 3.34 -61.42 -5.76
CA GLN A 53 4.79 -61.51 -5.57
C GLN A 53 5.62 -60.30 -6.03
N ILE A 54 6.63 -59.94 -5.23
CA ILE A 54 7.95 -59.53 -5.76
C ILE A 54 9.06 -60.23 -4.97
N THR A 55 9.99 -60.74 -5.76
CA THR A 55 11.22 -61.52 -5.56
C THR A 55 12.31 -60.86 -4.70
N ALA A 56 12.93 -61.71 -3.87
CA ALA A 56 14.34 -61.87 -3.42
C ALA A 56 15.45 -60.96 -4.02
N PRO A 57 16.65 -60.82 -3.40
CA PRO A 57 17.30 -61.82 -2.52
C PRO A 57 18.03 -61.30 -1.25
N VAL A 58 18.18 -62.23 -0.28
CA VAL A 58 19.07 -62.13 0.89
C VAL A 58 20.22 -63.11 0.69
N GLU A 59 21.41 -62.63 1.03
CA GLU A 59 22.70 -63.32 1.00
C GLU A 59 22.83 -64.32 2.17
N LYS A 60 23.51 -65.41 1.86
CA LYS A 60 23.62 -66.67 2.60
C LYS A 60 24.76 -66.58 3.62
N VAL A 61 24.50 -66.97 4.88
CA VAL A 61 25.52 -67.64 5.70
C VAL A 61 24.90 -68.89 6.29
N GLU A 62 25.59 -69.98 6.01
CA GLU A 62 25.23 -71.38 6.18
C GLU A 62 26.05 -71.93 7.34
N GLN A 63 25.44 -72.73 8.21
CA GLN A 63 25.90 -74.09 8.50
C GLN A 63 24.87 -74.90 9.32
N GLU A 64 24.37 -75.92 8.62
CA GLU A 64 23.76 -77.21 8.98
C GLU A 64 24.38 -77.99 10.16
N PRO A 65 23.86 -79.20 10.52
CA PRO A 65 22.51 -79.78 10.36
C PRO A 65 22.02 -80.40 11.71
N SER A 66 20.76 -80.85 11.92
CA SER A 66 20.28 -82.14 11.41
C SER A 66 18.90 -82.49 11.99
N ASN A 67 18.04 -82.98 11.09
CA ASN A 67 16.98 -83.98 11.24
C ASN A 67 15.73 -83.74 12.11
N LYS A 68 14.63 -83.56 11.37
CA LYS A 68 13.33 -84.19 11.65
C LYS A 68 13.43 -85.71 11.48
N ALA A 69 12.90 -86.46 12.44
CA ALA A 69 12.29 -87.75 12.19
C ALA A 69 11.02 -87.88 13.03
N GLU A 70 10.04 -88.54 12.44
CA GLU A 70 8.79 -89.04 12.99
C GLU A 70 8.92 -89.62 14.41
N SER A 71 7.88 -89.51 15.23
CA SER A 71 7.38 -90.67 15.99
C SER A 71 6.05 -90.38 16.71
N SER A 72 5.03 -91.13 16.31
CA SER A 72 4.26 -92.04 17.17
C SER A 72 3.68 -91.57 18.50
N ARG A 73 2.36 -91.79 18.61
CA ARG A 73 1.70 -92.17 19.86
C ARG A 73 2.54 -93.19 20.63
N GLN A 74 2.91 -92.83 21.86
CA GLN A 74 3.20 -93.81 22.90
C GLN A 74 2.73 -93.22 24.24
N LYS A 75 1.68 -93.83 24.79
CA LYS A 75 1.36 -93.75 26.22
C LYS A 75 2.45 -94.52 26.95
N GLU A 76 3.12 -93.90 27.92
CA GLU A 76 3.70 -94.58 29.10
C GLU A 76 4.24 -93.53 30.11
N PRO A 77 4.53 -93.92 31.36
CA PRO A 77 3.87 -93.41 32.56
C PRO A 77 4.61 -92.27 33.26
N THR A 78 3.87 -91.62 34.16
CA THR A 78 4.31 -90.71 35.23
C THR A 78 5.73 -91.02 35.74
N ALA A 79 6.71 -90.26 35.26
CA ALA A 79 7.86 -89.93 36.08
C ALA A 79 7.35 -88.92 37.10
N THR A 80 7.39 -89.25 38.39
CA THR A 80 7.18 -88.27 39.46
C THR A 80 8.31 -87.25 39.33
N GLN A 81 8.03 -86.17 38.61
CA GLN A 81 8.97 -85.07 38.42
C GLN A 81 8.99 -84.33 39.75
N THR A 82 9.94 -84.66 40.61
CA THR A 82 10.08 -84.01 41.91
C THR A 82 10.62 -82.60 41.68
N TYR A 83 9.78 -81.60 41.89
CA TYR A 83 10.19 -80.20 41.73
C TYR A 83 10.99 -79.73 42.95
N GLU A 84 11.95 -78.83 42.73
CA GLU A 84 12.72 -78.26 43.83
C GLU A 84 11.96 -77.10 44.47
N ARG A 85 11.99 -77.03 45.81
CA ARG A 85 11.40 -75.92 46.57
C ARG A 85 11.89 -74.55 46.07
N GLN A 86 13.16 -74.47 45.67
CA GLN A 86 13.78 -73.24 45.18
C GLN A 86 13.17 -72.76 43.86
N GLU A 87 12.72 -73.67 43.00
CA GLU A 87 12.10 -73.34 41.72
C GLU A 87 10.74 -72.67 41.91
N VAL A 88 9.90 -73.22 42.82
CA VAL A 88 8.61 -72.62 43.19
C VAL A 88 8.81 -71.23 43.81
N ILE A 89 9.85 -71.05 44.65
CA ILE A 89 10.21 -69.74 45.24
C ILE A 89 10.60 -68.73 44.15
N THR A 90 11.37 -69.15 43.14
CA THR A 90 11.74 -68.29 42.01
C THR A 90 10.52 -67.90 41.17
N LEU A 91 9.60 -68.84 40.93
CA LEU A 91 8.38 -68.59 40.16
C LEU A 91 7.42 -67.64 40.89
N ILE A 92 7.16 -67.86 42.18
CA ILE A 92 6.32 -66.93 42.95
C ILE A 92 6.99 -65.55 43.04
N GLY A 93 8.30 -65.48 43.25
CA GLY A 93 9.04 -64.21 43.26
C GLY A 93 8.93 -63.45 41.93
N ARG A 94 8.89 -64.15 40.80
CA ARG A 94 8.62 -63.52 39.49
C ARG A 94 7.21 -62.95 39.43
N TYR A 95 6.19 -63.69 39.89
CA TYR A 95 4.83 -63.18 39.98
C TYR A 95 4.74 -61.92 40.85
N GLU A 96 5.33 -61.95 42.05
CA GLU A 96 5.33 -60.82 43.00
C GLU A 96 6.01 -59.57 42.44
N GLN A 97 7.05 -59.74 41.60
CA GLN A 97 7.77 -58.63 40.99
C GLN A 97 7.10 -58.06 39.74
N THR A 98 6.36 -58.88 38.97
CA THR A 98 5.95 -58.52 37.60
C THR A 98 4.44 -58.41 37.41
N LEU A 99 3.63 -59.23 38.09
CA LEU A 99 2.19 -59.32 37.86
C LEU A 99 1.40 -58.84 39.08
N GLU A 100 1.83 -59.21 40.28
CA GLU A 100 1.16 -58.82 41.52
C GLU A 100 0.99 -57.31 41.69
N PRO A 101 1.96 -56.45 41.35
CA PRO A 101 1.79 -55.01 41.48
C PRO A 101 0.60 -54.46 40.67
N VAL A 102 0.30 -55.09 39.52
CA VAL A 102 -0.85 -54.74 38.67
C VAL A 102 -2.13 -55.37 39.22
N VAL A 103 -2.10 -56.65 39.57
CA VAL A 103 -3.25 -57.40 40.11
C VAL A 103 -3.80 -56.74 41.37
N LEU A 104 -2.95 -56.17 42.23
CA LEU A 104 -3.37 -55.54 43.49
C LEU A 104 -3.81 -54.07 43.34
N THR A 105 -3.81 -53.51 42.14
CA THR A 105 -4.29 -52.13 41.94
C THR A 105 -5.79 -52.00 42.18
N GLU A 106 -6.23 -50.81 42.59
CA GLU A 106 -7.66 -50.47 42.65
C GLU A 106 -8.31 -50.51 41.25
N GLY A 107 -7.53 -50.23 40.20
CA GLY A 107 -7.96 -50.31 38.81
C GLY A 107 -8.34 -51.73 38.39
N PHE A 108 -7.49 -52.71 38.73
CA PHE A 108 -7.76 -54.12 38.46
C PHE A 108 -9.00 -54.61 39.25
N ALA A 109 -9.18 -54.14 40.49
CA ALA A 109 -10.38 -54.40 41.27
C ALA A 109 -11.65 -53.80 40.63
N SER A 110 -11.55 -52.61 40.06
CA SER A 110 -12.65 -51.90 39.38
C SER A 110 -13.04 -52.58 38.08
N TRP A 111 -12.06 -53.16 37.38
CA TRP A 111 -12.27 -53.96 36.18
C TRP A 111 -12.91 -55.33 36.48
N ASN A 112 -12.30 -56.10 37.39
CA ASN A 112 -12.75 -57.45 37.71
C ASN A 112 -12.36 -57.89 39.13
N LYS A 113 -13.16 -57.46 40.12
CA LYS A 113 -12.99 -57.82 41.53
C LYS A 113 -13.00 -59.32 41.82
N SER A 114 -13.80 -60.10 41.06
CA SER A 114 -13.86 -61.56 41.24
C SER A 114 -12.53 -62.20 40.87
N LEU A 115 -12.01 -61.88 39.68
CA LEU A 115 -10.75 -62.41 39.20
C LEU A 115 -9.57 -61.98 40.08
N GLN A 116 -9.59 -60.75 40.58
CA GLN A 116 -8.60 -60.30 41.57
C GLN A 116 -8.60 -61.17 42.83
N SER A 117 -9.79 -61.44 43.37
CA SER A 117 -9.96 -62.26 44.57
C SER A 117 -9.50 -63.71 44.32
N ASP A 118 -9.79 -64.25 43.14
CA ASP A 118 -9.38 -65.60 42.73
C ASP A 118 -7.85 -65.71 42.61
N LEU A 119 -7.18 -64.70 42.04
CA LEU A 119 -5.72 -64.67 41.92
C LEU A 119 -5.02 -64.53 43.29
N ILE A 120 -5.58 -63.71 44.20
CA ILE A 120 -5.09 -63.59 45.58
C ILE A 120 -5.24 -64.94 46.31
N ALA A 121 -6.41 -65.58 46.21
CA ALA A 121 -6.64 -66.88 46.83
C ALA A 121 -5.73 -67.97 46.25
N LEU A 122 -5.43 -67.93 44.95
CA LEU A 122 -4.51 -68.86 44.31
C LEU A 122 -3.06 -68.64 44.77
N LYS A 123 -2.64 -67.40 44.99
CA LYS A 123 -1.35 -67.09 45.64
C LYS A 123 -1.29 -67.67 47.06
N ASP A 124 -2.34 -67.47 47.85
CA ASP A 124 -2.41 -67.99 49.22
C ASP A 124 -2.35 -69.53 49.25
N ASP A 125 -2.99 -70.23 48.30
CA ASP A 125 -2.89 -71.69 48.16
C ASP A 125 -1.47 -72.15 47.82
N VAL A 126 -0.77 -71.45 46.91
CA VAL A 126 0.65 -71.73 46.58
C VAL A 126 1.51 -71.61 47.84
N VAL A 127 1.36 -70.51 48.59
CA VAL A 127 2.12 -70.26 49.83
C VAL A 127 1.81 -71.31 50.89
N GLY A 128 0.54 -71.67 51.09
CA GLY A 128 0.11 -72.71 52.03
C GLY A 128 0.69 -74.08 51.69
N LYS A 129 0.69 -74.46 50.41
CA LYS A 129 1.27 -75.73 49.93
C LYS A 129 2.79 -75.76 50.11
N LEU A 130 3.48 -74.66 49.80
CA LEU A 130 4.91 -74.51 50.03
C LEU A 130 5.29 -74.62 51.51
N ALA A 131 4.47 -74.06 52.41
CA ALA A 131 4.65 -74.16 53.85
C ALA A 131 4.42 -75.58 54.38
N SER A 132 3.44 -76.31 53.83
CA SER A 132 3.13 -77.70 54.19
C SER A 132 4.11 -78.75 53.65
N GLY A 133 5.05 -78.36 52.78
CA GLY A 133 6.00 -79.27 52.13
C GLY A 133 5.46 -80.00 50.90
N SER A 134 4.27 -79.63 50.41
CA SER A 134 3.62 -80.22 49.22
C SER A 134 4.17 -79.60 47.93
N ILE A 135 5.44 -79.85 47.61
CA ILE A 135 6.17 -79.10 46.56
C ILE A 135 5.58 -79.28 45.16
N ASP A 136 5.23 -80.51 44.75
CA ASP A 136 4.70 -80.75 43.41
C ASP A 136 3.35 -80.03 43.20
N SER A 137 2.48 -80.04 44.22
CA SER A 137 1.22 -79.29 44.16
C SER A 137 1.43 -77.79 44.22
N ALA A 138 2.44 -77.30 44.94
CA ALA A 138 2.81 -75.88 44.93
C ALA A 138 3.34 -75.44 43.56
N TYR A 139 4.08 -76.32 42.87
CA TYR A 139 4.57 -76.09 41.50
C TYR A 139 3.40 -75.99 40.50
N GLU A 140 2.48 -76.94 40.50
CA GLU A 140 1.31 -76.91 39.61
C GLU A 140 0.47 -75.63 39.82
N GLN A 141 0.29 -75.22 41.08
CA GLN A 141 -0.51 -74.03 41.41
C GLN A 141 0.21 -72.73 41.07
N VAL A 142 1.54 -72.64 41.22
CA VAL A 142 2.27 -71.41 40.86
C VAL A 142 2.30 -71.21 39.34
N ILE A 143 2.35 -72.30 38.55
CA ILE A 143 2.22 -72.22 37.10
C ILE A 143 0.83 -71.72 36.72
N ARG A 144 -0.24 -72.29 37.30
CA ARG A 144 -1.62 -71.82 37.07
C ARG A 144 -1.80 -70.35 37.48
N LEU A 145 -1.18 -69.92 38.58
CA LEU A 145 -1.20 -68.53 39.03
C LEU A 145 -0.59 -67.60 38.00
N ILE A 146 0.62 -67.92 37.53
CA ILE A 146 1.34 -67.10 36.55
C ILE A 146 0.59 -67.05 35.22
N GLU A 147 0.09 -68.18 34.72
CA GLU A 147 -0.69 -68.23 33.48
C GLU A 147 -1.97 -67.40 33.58
N SER A 148 -2.77 -67.62 34.64
CA SER A 148 -4.03 -66.91 34.84
C SER A 148 -3.81 -65.42 35.07
N ALA A 149 -2.78 -65.04 35.84
CA ALA A 149 -2.44 -63.65 36.07
C ALA A 149 -1.89 -62.97 34.82
N SER A 150 -1.11 -63.67 33.99
CA SER A 150 -0.57 -63.11 32.74
C SER A 150 -1.68 -62.79 31.75
N VAL A 151 -2.64 -63.70 31.58
CA VAL A 151 -3.83 -63.46 30.74
C VAL A 151 -4.66 -62.30 31.31
N ALA A 152 -4.93 -62.32 32.61
CA ALA A 152 -5.74 -61.29 33.26
C ALA A 152 -5.12 -59.90 33.19
N VAL A 153 -3.80 -59.78 33.37
CA VAL A 153 -3.07 -58.51 33.21
C VAL A 153 -3.13 -58.03 31.76
N GLY A 154 -2.94 -58.92 30.79
CA GLY A 154 -3.07 -58.56 29.37
C GLY A 154 -4.47 -58.08 28.99
N ASP A 155 -5.53 -58.75 29.47
CA ASP A 155 -6.91 -58.34 29.25
C ASP A 155 -7.25 -57.01 29.96
N PHE A 156 -6.68 -56.78 31.14
CA PHE A 156 -6.82 -55.52 31.88
C PHE A 156 -6.17 -54.35 31.14
N GLU A 157 -4.94 -54.51 30.66
CA GLU A 157 -4.25 -53.50 29.85
C GLU A 157 -5.02 -53.21 28.56
N MET A 158 -5.51 -54.25 27.88
CA MET A 158 -6.34 -54.12 26.68
C MET A 158 -7.65 -53.37 26.95
N ALA A 159 -8.27 -53.58 28.11
CA ALA A 159 -9.48 -52.85 28.49
C ALA A 159 -9.21 -51.35 28.65
N PHE A 160 -8.07 -50.95 29.20
CA PHE A 160 -7.65 -49.55 29.29
C PHE A 160 -7.40 -48.95 27.90
N ASP A 161 -6.63 -49.64 27.04
CA ASP A 161 -6.32 -49.16 25.69
C ASP A 161 -7.58 -49.02 24.82
N THR A 162 -8.53 -49.94 24.97
CA THR A 162 -9.84 -49.87 24.30
C THR A 162 -10.62 -48.67 24.79
N ALA A 163 -10.70 -48.45 26.10
CA ALA A 163 -11.40 -47.32 26.68
C ALA A 163 -10.80 -45.97 26.23
N MET A 164 -9.47 -45.87 26.15
CA MET A 164 -8.78 -44.70 25.62
C MET A 164 -9.08 -44.46 24.15
N THR A 165 -9.07 -45.53 23.34
CA THR A 165 -9.39 -45.45 21.90
C THR A 165 -10.83 -45.00 21.68
N ASP A 166 -11.79 -45.55 22.42
CA ASP A 166 -13.20 -45.21 22.34
C ASP A 166 -13.46 -43.77 22.82
N ALA A 167 -12.77 -43.33 23.86
CA ALA A 167 -12.83 -41.95 24.35
C ALA A 167 -12.33 -40.96 23.29
N ALA A 168 -11.18 -41.25 22.66
CA ALA A 168 -10.62 -40.43 21.59
C ALA A 168 -11.53 -40.41 20.35
N ALA A 169 -12.11 -41.56 19.97
CA ALA A 169 -13.05 -41.64 18.85
C ALA A 169 -14.33 -40.82 19.11
N SER A 170 -14.86 -40.89 20.33
CA SER A 170 -16.04 -40.12 20.74
C SER A 170 -15.74 -38.61 20.78
N TYR A 171 -14.57 -38.22 21.29
CA TYR A 171 -14.10 -36.84 21.25
C TYR A 171 -14.01 -36.31 19.82
N ASN A 172 -13.40 -37.07 18.91
CA ASN A 172 -13.23 -36.68 17.51
C ASN A 172 -14.55 -36.64 16.71
N SER A 173 -15.59 -37.32 17.19
CA SER A 173 -16.94 -37.30 16.59
C SER A 173 -17.89 -36.32 17.28
N ASP A 174 -17.36 -35.47 18.17
CA ASP A 174 -18.12 -34.49 18.95
C ASP A 174 -19.21 -35.13 19.87
N ASP A 175 -19.09 -36.42 20.18
CA ASP A 175 -19.97 -37.12 21.13
C ASP A 175 -19.48 -36.89 22.57
N VAL A 176 -19.99 -35.82 23.18
CA VAL A 176 -19.68 -35.43 24.57
C VAL A 176 -20.00 -36.56 25.56
N GLN A 177 -21.13 -37.25 25.40
CA GLN A 177 -21.58 -38.23 26.39
C GLN A 177 -20.78 -39.52 26.28
N GLY A 178 -20.56 -40.00 25.05
CA GLY A 178 -19.69 -41.14 24.79
C GLY A 178 -18.26 -40.88 25.29
N ALA A 179 -17.69 -39.72 24.96
CA ALA A 179 -16.32 -39.38 25.34
C ALA A 179 -16.14 -39.37 26.86
N ARG A 180 -17.08 -38.76 27.60
CA ARG A 180 -17.09 -38.76 29.07
C ARG A 180 -17.20 -40.17 29.64
N ALA A 181 -18.12 -40.99 29.13
CA ALA A 181 -18.31 -42.35 29.61
C ALA A 181 -17.03 -43.20 29.44
N HIS A 182 -16.42 -43.14 28.26
CA HIS A 182 -15.21 -43.91 27.95
C HIS A 182 -13.99 -43.42 28.73
N ILE A 183 -13.80 -42.11 28.90
CA ILE A 183 -12.65 -41.57 29.65
C ILE A 183 -12.77 -41.80 31.15
N ASP A 184 -13.98 -41.71 31.71
CA ASP A 184 -14.23 -42.03 33.11
C ASP A 184 -14.00 -43.53 33.37
N TYR A 185 -14.36 -44.40 32.42
CA TYR A 185 -14.01 -45.82 32.50
C TYR A 185 -12.49 -46.03 32.44
N ALA A 186 -11.77 -45.43 31.48
CA ALA A 186 -10.31 -45.52 31.41
C ALA A 186 -9.63 -45.05 32.71
N LEU A 187 -10.08 -43.93 33.29
CA LEU A 187 -9.55 -43.41 34.57
C LEU A 187 -9.96 -44.26 35.78
N SER A 188 -11.04 -45.03 35.71
CA SER A 188 -11.35 -46.03 36.74
C SER A 188 -10.38 -47.20 36.73
N LEU A 189 -9.78 -47.51 35.57
CA LEU A 189 -8.76 -48.55 35.40
C LEU A 189 -7.36 -48.03 35.71
N ASN A 190 -7.03 -46.80 35.34
CA ASN A 190 -5.76 -46.16 35.67
C ASN A 190 -5.93 -44.64 35.89
N ASN A 191 -6.13 -44.24 37.14
CA ASN A 191 -6.38 -42.85 37.53
C ASN A 191 -5.13 -41.94 37.49
N THR A 192 -3.94 -42.50 37.28
CA THR A 192 -2.67 -41.75 37.22
C THR A 192 -2.15 -41.57 35.80
N ASN A 193 -2.82 -42.16 34.80
CA ASN A 193 -2.39 -42.04 33.41
C ASN A 193 -2.55 -40.59 32.93
N GLN A 194 -1.42 -39.95 32.60
CA GLN A 194 -1.40 -38.54 32.20
C GLN A 194 -2.13 -38.28 30.87
N GLU A 195 -2.10 -39.23 29.93
CA GLU A 195 -2.80 -39.11 28.66
C GLU A 195 -4.32 -39.14 28.86
N ALA A 196 -4.80 -40.04 29.73
CA ALA A 196 -6.21 -40.10 30.11
C ALA A 196 -6.68 -38.82 30.83
N LEU A 197 -5.86 -38.27 31.74
CA LEU A 197 -6.15 -37.01 32.42
C LEU A 197 -6.20 -35.83 31.42
N ASN A 198 -5.24 -35.74 30.50
CA ASN A 198 -5.22 -34.70 29.47
C ASN A 198 -6.44 -34.82 28.53
N LEU A 199 -6.81 -36.03 28.13
CA LEU A 199 -7.98 -36.25 27.28
C LEU A 199 -9.28 -35.90 28.03
N LYS A 200 -9.37 -36.19 29.34
CA LYS A 200 -10.50 -35.76 30.18
C LYS A 200 -10.65 -34.25 30.21
N GLU A 201 -9.56 -33.50 30.39
CA GLU A 201 -9.62 -32.03 30.37
C GLU A 201 -10.16 -31.50 29.03
N LYS A 202 -9.73 -32.08 27.90
CA LYS A 202 -10.26 -31.74 26.57
C LYS A 202 -11.75 -32.07 26.43
N ILE A 203 -12.17 -33.24 26.90
CA ILE A 203 -13.57 -33.68 26.85
C ILE A 203 -14.46 -32.76 27.70
N GLU A 204 -13.99 -32.29 28.86
CA GLU A 204 -14.75 -31.37 29.71
C GLU A 204 -14.92 -29.98 29.08
N ALA A 205 -13.97 -29.52 28.26
CA ALA A 205 -14.08 -28.28 27.50
C ALA A 205 -14.96 -28.41 26.25
N LEU A 206 -15.23 -29.63 25.77
CA LEU A 206 -15.91 -29.90 24.51
C LEU A 206 -17.30 -29.22 24.38
N PRO A 207 -18.18 -29.18 25.41
CA PRO A 207 -19.48 -28.50 25.27
C PRO A 207 -19.37 -27.01 24.94
N GLU A 208 -18.39 -26.31 25.52
CA GLU A 208 -18.14 -24.90 25.23
C GLU A 208 -17.60 -24.74 23.80
N VAL A 209 -16.67 -25.61 23.40
CA VAL A 209 -16.13 -25.64 22.04
C VAL A 209 -17.26 -25.84 21.02
N LEU A 210 -18.20 -26.76 21.25
CA LEU A 210 -19.30 -27.02 20.32
C LEU A 210 -20.29 -25.84 20.21
N GLU A 211 -20.52 -25.10 21.29
CA GLU A 211 -21.31 -23.88 21.21
C GLU A 211 -20.60 -22.80 20.38
N LEU A 212 -19.28 -22.65 20.54
CA LEU A 212 -18.48 -21.75 19.69
C LEU A 212 -18.48 -22.20 18.22
N VAL A 213 -18.40 -23.51 17.95
CA VAL A 213 -18.52 -24.09 16.61
C VAL A 213 -19.86 -23.70 15.97
N ARG A 214 -20.96 -23.81 16.72
CA ARG A 214 -22.28 -23.39 16.28
C ARG A 214 -22.33 -21.88 15.98
N GLN A 215 -21.76 -21.06 16.85
CA GLN A 215 -21.70 -19.60 16.66
C GLN A 215 -20.84 -19.20 15.44
N ALA A 216 -19.70 -19.85 15.23
CA ALA A 216 -18.86 -19.66 14.05
C ALA A 216 -19.63 -20.05 12.77
N SER A 217 -20.40 -21.14 12.80
CA SER A 217 -21.24 -21.57 11.67
C SER A 217 -22.37 -20.58 11.34
N VAL A 218 -23.01 -20.00 12.37
CA VAL A 218 -24.00 -18.93 12.18
C VAL A 218 -23.33 -17.70 11.55
N ALA A 219 -22.21 -17.24 12.11
CA ALA A 219 -21.47 -16.10 11.57
C ALA A 219 -21.04 -16.31 10.11
N ARG A 220 -20.61 -17.52 9.76
CA ARG A 220 -20.31 -17.93 8.38
C ARG A 220 -21.53 -17.80 7.47
N THR A 221 -22.68 -18.29 7.91
CA THR A 221 -23.93 -18.25 7.14
C THR A 221 -24.40 -16.81 6.90
N GLU A 222 -24.19 -15.94 7.88
CA GLU A 222 -24.47 -14.51 7.80
C GLU A 222 -23.39 -13.71 7.05
N ASN A 223 -22.32 -14.36 6.59
CA ASN A 223 -21.14 -13.73 5.99
C ASN A 223 -20.48 -12.66 6.89
N ASN A 224 -20.59 -12.84 8.21
CA ASN A 224 -19.96 -12.00 9.23
C ASN A 224 -18.55 -12.54 9.54
N LEU A 225 -17.60 -12.18 8.68
CA LEU A 225 -16.22 -12.66 8.71
C LEU A 225 -15.52 -12.32 10.04
N GLU A 226 -15.76 -11.13 10.58
CA GLU A 226 -15.16 -10.67 11.84
C GLU A 226 -15.65 -11.50 13.03
N ALA A 227 -16.95 -11.79 13.10
CA ALA A 227 -17.50 -12.65 14.14
C ALA A 227 -17.03 -14.10 13.97
N GLU A 228 -17.00 -14.62 12.74
CA GLU A 228 -16.52 -15.96 12.45
C GLU A 228 -15.05 -16.13 12.87
N LYS A 229 -14.18 -15.16 12.54
CA LYS A 229 -12.78 -15.14 12.98
C LYS A 229 -12.68 -15.20 14.50
N ARG A 230 -13.40 -14.34 15.20
CA ARG A 230 -13.38 -14.25 16.67
C ARG A 230 -13.81 -15.56 17.34
N PHE A 231 -14.86 -16.23 16.81
CA PHE A 231 -15.28 -17.52 17.35
C PHE A 231 -14.28 -18.63 17.00
N SER A 232 -13.73 -18.61 15.78
CA SER A 232 -12.68 -19.56 15.36
C SER A 232 -11.42 -19.45 16.23
N GLU A 233 -11.00 -18.23 16.60
CA GLU A 233 -9.87 -18.01 17.51
C GLU A 233 -10.10 -18.57 18.90
N GLN A 234 -11.33 -18.42 19.44
CA GLN A 234 -11.70 -19.02 20.73
C GLN A 234 -11.72 -20.55 20.66
N ILE A 235 -12.21 -21.13 19.55
CA ILE A 235 -12.16 -22.58 19.33
C ILE A 235 -10.71 -23.07 19.35
N VAL A 236 -9.80 -22.42 18.60
CA VAL A 236 -8.38 -22.82 18.53
C VAL A 236 -7.67 -22.63 19.88
N ALA A 237 -8.08 -21.66 20.69
CA ALA A 237 -7.53 -21.45 22.03
C ALA A 237 -7.93 -22.55 23.01
N LEU A 238 -9.16 -23.08 22.91
CA LEU A 238 -9.66 -24.17 23.76
C LEU A 238 -9.26 -25.55 23.23
N ASP A 239 -9.20 -25.73 21.91
CA ASP A 239 -8.88 -26.98 21.24
C ASP A 239 -7.95 -26.74 20.02
N PRO A 240 -6.62 -26.70 20.24
CA PRO A 240 -5.65 -26.44 19.19
C PRO A 240 -5.61 -27.48 18.07
N ASP A 241 -6.15 -28.68 18.30
CA ASP A 241 -6.12 -29.82 17.37
C ASP A 241 -7.16 -29.66 16.24
N ARG A 242 -8.11 -28.73 16.37
CA ARG A 242 -9.09 -28.42 15.30
C ARG A 242 -8.49 -27.55 14.20
N SER A 243 -7.64 -28.15 13.36
CA SER A 243 -6.92 -27.49 12.27
C SER A 243 -7.81 -26.67 11.32
N PHE A 244 -9.03 -27.12 11.06
CA PHE A 244 -10.00 -26.42 10.23
C PHE A 244 -10.19 -24.95 10.62
N TYR A 245 -10.29 -24.63 11.91
CA TYR A 245 -10.50 -23.25 12.37
C TYR A 245 -9.25 -22.39 12.23
N ARG A 246 -8.05 -22.99 12.33
CA ARG A 246 -6.78 -22.30 12.11
C ARG A 246 -6.60 -21.90 10.64
N GLU A 247 -6.90 -22.82 9.73
CA GLU A 247 -6.90 -22.55 8.29
C GLU A 247 -7.95 -21.48 7.97
N ARG A 248 -9.15 -21.62 8.53
CA ARG A 248 -10.24 -20.66 8.33
C ARG A 248 -9.90 -19.25 8.81
N ILE A 249 -9.23 -19.09 9.96
CA ILE A 249 -8.76 -17.77 10.43
C ILE A 249 -7.86 -17.12 9.37
N THR A 250 -6.92 -17.89 8.81
CA THR A 250 -5.97 -17.41 7.80
C THR A 250 -6.69 -17.00 6.49
N GLU A 251 -7.66 -17.78 6.05
CA GLU A 251 -8.52 -17.45 4.90
C GLU A 251 -9.30 -16.16 5.14
N ILE A 252 -9.96 -16.05 6.30
CA ILE A 252 -10.73 -14.86 6.67
C ILE A 252 -9.83 -13.62 6.73
N GLU A 253 -8.65 -13.72 7.33
CA GLU A 253 -7.68 -12.61 7.37
C GLU A 253 -7.29 -12.15 5.98
N THR A 254 -7.10 -13.08 5.04
CA THR A 254 -6.84 -12.78 3.65
C THR A 254 -8.01 -12.02 3.01
N PHE A 255 -9.25 -12.49 3.21
CA PHE A 255 -10.45 -11.82 2.70
C PHE A 255 -10.66 -10.42 3.30
N LEU A 256 -10.46 -10.24 4.60
CA LEU A 256 -10.60 -8.95 5.27
C LEU A 256 -9.53 -7.97 4.81
N THR A 257 -8.31 -8.46 4.59
CA THR A 257 -7.20 -7.68 4.04
C THR A 257 -7.52 -7.21 2.62
N GLU A 258 -8.04 -8.11 1.78
CA GLU A 258 -8.46 -7.79 0.41
C GLU A 258 -9.61 -6.77 0.40
N ARG A 259 -10.66 -6.99 1.20
CA ARG A 259 -11.80 -6.06 1.32
C ARG A 259 -11.35 -4.67 1.74
N ARG A 260 -10.49 -4.58 2.77
CA ARG A 260 -9.95 -3.30 3.22
C ARG A 260 -9.18 -2.57 2.12
N PHE A 261 -8.40 -3.32 1.35
CA PHE A 261 -7.69 -2.77 0.20
C PHE A 261 -8.67 -2.24 -0.86
N GLU A 262 -9.63 -3.05 -1.29
CA GLU A 262 -10.63 -2.65 -2.29
C GLU A 262 -11.42 -1.40 -1.86
N GLU A 263 -11.85 -1.34 -0.60
CA GLU A 263 -12.53 -0.18 -0.05
C GLU A 263 -11.65 1.07 -0.09
N SER A 264 -10.36 0.95 0.23
CA SER A 264 -9.42 2.08 0.14
C SER A 264 -9.26 2.55 -1.30
N VAL A 265 -9.25 1.64 -2.29
CA VAL A 265 -9.22 1.96 -3.71
C VAL A 265 -10.48 2.70 -4.12
N VAL A 266 -11.66 2.20 -3.76
CA VAL A 266 -12.95 2.85 -4.06
C VAL A 266 -13.02 4.25 -3.45
N ARG A 267 -12.61 4.42 -2.18
CA ARG A 267 -12.52 5.74 -1.52
C ARG A 267 -11.57 6.67 -2.27
N GLY A 268 -10.42 6.18 -2.71
CA GLY A 268 -9.44 6.96 -3.49
C GLY A 268 -10.00 7.42 -4.83
N LEU A 269 -10.66 6.53 -5.57
CA LEU A 269 -11.30 6.87 -6.85
C LEU A 269 -12.39 7.93 -6.66
N ASP A 270 -13.20 7.82 -5.61
CA ASP A 270 -14.23 8.80 -5.28
C ASP A 270 -13.64 10.17 -4.90
N ALA A 271 -12.61 10.17 -4.05
CA ALA A 271 -11.90 11.39 -3.66
C ALA A 271 -11.28 12.10 -4.87
N ASN A 272 -10.69 11.35 -5.81
CA ASN A 272 -10.16 11.91 -7.05
C ASN A 272 -11.26 12.58 -7.90
N ARG A 273 -12.45 11.94 -8.04
CA ARG A 273 -13.59 12.54 -8.75
C ARG A 273 -14.05 13.85 -8.11
N LYS A 274 -14.03 13.91 -6.78
CA LYS A 274 -14.39 15.12 -6.00
C LYS A 274 -13.27 16.15 -5.90
N SER A 275 -12.09 15.88 -6.49
CA SER A 275 -10.88 16.69 -6.32
C SER A 275 -10.47 16.89 -4.85
N ASP A 276 -10.80 15.94 -3.97
CA ASP A 276 -10.43 15.96 -2.56
C ASP A 276 -9.02 15.36 -2.39
N LEU A 277 -8.03 16.24 -2.36
CA LEU A 277 -6.63 15.87 -2.23
C LEU A 277 -6.32 15.14 -0.92
N SER A 278 -6.96 15.54 0.18
CA SER A 278 -6.70 14.98 1.50
C SER A 278 -7.25 13.55 1.59
N ALA A 279 -8.50 13.35 1.16
CA ALA A 279 -9.11 12.03 1.15
C ALA A 279 -8.38 11.08 0.18
N LEU A 280 -7.96 11.55 -1.01
CA LEU A 280 -7.19 10.74 -1.95
C LEU A 280 -5.82 10.32 -1.36
N GLN A 281 -5.14 11.24 -0.67
CA GLN A 281 -3.87 10.93 0.00
C GLN A 281 -4.05 9.88 1.11
N ALA A 282 -5.10 10.00 1.91
CA ALA A 282 -5.42 9.03 2.97
C ALA A 282 -5.72 7.63 2.38
N ALA A 283 -6.59 7.58 1.36
CA ALA A 283 -6.93 6.34 0.66
C ALA A 283 -5.70 5.67 0.03
N HIS A 284 -4.84 6.42 -0.65
CA HIS A 284 -3.58 5.89 -1.20
C HIS A 284 -2.65 5.35 -0.10
N ASN A 285 -2.52 6.04 1.03
CA ASN A 285 -1.66 5.59 2.12
C ASN A 285 -2.16 4.29 2.75
N GLU A 286 -3.49 4.14 2.86
CA GLU A 286 -4.10 2.89 3.31
C GLU A 286 -3.91 1.76 2.29
N ALA A 287 -4.19 2.00 1.01
CA ALA A 287 -3.94 1.02 -0.05
C ALA A 287 -2.47 0.56 -0.05
N LYS A 288 -1.54 1.50 0.12
CA LYS A 288 -0.10 1.24 0.18
C LYS A 288 0.34 0.47 1.42
N SER A 289 -0.30 0.68 2.57
CA SER A 289 0.05 -0.05 3.80
C SER A 289 -0.40 -1.52 3.74
N VAL A 290 -1.43 -1.81 2.96
CA VAL A 290 -1.92 -3.18 2.72
C VAL A 290 -1.16 -3.84 1.57
N PHE A 291 -1.19 -3.26 0.37
CA PHE A 291 -0.51 -3.80 -0.82
C PHE A 291 0.25 -2.71 -1.59
N PRO A 292 1.56 -2.53 -1.33
CA PRO A 292 2.33 -1.42 -1.91
C PRO A 292 2.64 -1.56 -3.41
N VAL A 293 2.65 -2.78 -3.95
CA VAL A 293 3.13 -3.06 -5.33
C VAL A 293 1.97 -3.28 -6.32
N ARG A 294 0.73 -3.37 -5.85
CA ARG A 294 -0.44 -3.58 -6.71
C ARG A 294 -0.69 -2.40 -7.65
N GLU A 295 -1.25 -2.71 -8.81
CA GLU A 295 -1.50 -1.71 -9.85
C GLU A 295 -2.49 -0.64 -9.40
N GLU A 296 -3.50 -0.99 -8.60
CA GLU A 296 -4.46 -0.03 -8.04
C GLU A 296 -3.77 0.99 -7.13
N THR A 297 -2.80 0.56 -6.31
CA THR A 297 -1.99 1.45 -5.46
C THR A 297 -1.17 2.40 -6.33
N LYS A 298 -0.53 1.90 -7.39
CA LYS A 298 0.23 2.73 -8.35
C LYS A 298 -0.69 3.72 -9.08
N ASN A 299 -1.90 3.30 -9.44
CA ASN A 299 -2.90 4.15 -10.08
C ASN A 299 -3.33 5.28 -9.15
N LEU A 300 -3.61 5.00 -7.87
CA LEU A 300 -3.90 6.04 -6.88
C LEU A 300 -2.73 7.01 -6.69
N ALA A 301 -1.48 6.53 -6.68
CA ALA A 301 -0.30 7.39 -6.65
C ALA A 301 -0.23 8.32 -7.87
N GLY A 302 -0.48 7.79 -9.08
CA GLY A 302 -0.54 8.58 -10.31
C GLY A 302 -1.63 9.65 -10.27
N MET A 303 -2.84 9.29 -9.82
CA MET A 303 -3.96 10.21 -9.63
C MET A 303 -3.62 11.33 -8.65
N LEU A 304 -2.95 10.98 -7.54
CA LEU A 304 -2.52 11.94 -6.53
C LEU A 304 -1.52 12.97 -7.09
N VAL A 305 -0.55 12.52 -7.89
CA VAL A 305 0.39 13.42 -8.57
C VAL A 305 -0.35 14.34 -9.55
N ALA A 306 -1.24 13.77 -10.37
CA ALA A 306 -2.00 14.53 -11.35
C ALA A 306 -2.92 15.57 -10.68
N LEU A 307 -3.58 15.22 -9.57
CA LEU A 307 -4.46 16.14 -8.84
C LEU A 307 -3.66 17.27 -8.18
N LYS A 308 -2.48 16.99 -7.59
CA LYS A 308 -1.59 18.03 -7.05
C LYS A 308 -1.17 19.02 -8.12
N GLN A 309 -0.78 18.52 -9.29
CA GLN A 309 -0.42 19.35 -10.44
C GLN A 309 -1.60 20.21 -10.90
N LYS A 310 -2.80 19.64 -11.01
CA LYS A 310 -4.03 20.36 -11.39
C LYS A 310 -4.34 21.49 -10.41
N ILE A 311 -4.34 21.21 -9.10
CA ILE A 311 -4.61 22.20 -8.06
C ILE A 311 -3.57 23.33 -8.08
N ALA A 312 -2.28 22.98 -8.24
CA ALA A 312 -1.22 23.96 -8.34
C ALA A 312 -1.40 24.86 -9.57
N PHE A 313 -1.66 24.25 -10.74
CA PHE A 313 -1.96 24.97 -11.97
C PHE A 313 -3.14 25.93 -11.82
N ASP A 314 -4.27 25.46 -11.29
CA ASP A 314 -5.46 26.29 -11.10
C ASP A 314 -5.19 27.47 -10.15
N ASN A 315 -4.33 27.28 -9.15
CA ASN A 315 -3.87 28.35 -8.27
C ASN A 315 -3.00 29.38 -9.00
N PHE A 316 -2.02 28.93 -9.79
CA PHE A 316 -1.18 29.81 -10.60
C PHE A 316 -2.03 30.63 -11.59
N MET A 317 -2.97 29.98 -12.29
CA MET A 317 -3.89 30.66 -13.20
C MET A 317 -4.73 31.73 -12.50
N ARG A 318 -5.31 31.42 -11.34
CA ARG A 318 -6.08 32.41 -10.55
C ARG A 318 -5.23 33.59 -10.09
N ARG A 319 -4.00 33.34 -9.61
CA ARG A 319 -3.11 34.42 -9.16
C ARG A 319 -2.60 35.27 -10.32
N GLY A 320 -2.29 34.65 -11.45
CA GLY A 320 -1.93 35.35 -12.69
C GLY A 320 -3.03 36.28 -13.17
N GLY A 321 -4.28 35.79 -13.21
CA GLY A 321 -5.45 36.62 -13.57
C GLY A 321 -5.66 37.80 -12.63
N LYS A 322 -5.59 37.56 -11.30
CA LYS A 322 -5.68 38.64 -10.30
C LYS A 322 -4.55 39.66 -10.42
N ALA A 323 -3.35 39.23 -10.77
CA ALA A 323 -2.22 40.13 -10.99
C ALA A 323 -2.42 40.99 -12.24
N MET A 324 -2.97 40.43 -13.32
CA MET A 324 -3.37 41.21 -14.52
C MET A 324 -4.45 42.24 -14.18
N GLU A 325 -5.49 41.85 -13.43
CA GLU A 325 -6.55 42.78 -12.98
C GLU A 325 -6.01 43.91 -12.10
N ALA A 326 -4.99 43.61 -11.29
CA ALA A 326 -4.29 44.59 -10.45
C ALA A 326 -3.21 45.40 -11.20
N ASP A 327 -3.04 45.18 -12.51
CA ASP A 327 -2.03 45.82 -13.35
C ASP A 327 -0.58 45.55 -12.88
N ASP A 328 -0.37 44.44 -12.16
CA ASP A 328 0.94 43.90 -11.73
C ASP A 328 1.43 42.84 -12.73
N TRP A 329 2.02 43.32 -13.82
CA TRP A 329 2.47 42.49 -14.93
C TRP A 329 3.66 41.60 -14.59
N GLN A 330 4.50 41.98 -13.63
CA GLN A 330 5.64 41.18 -13.21
C GLN A 330 5.20 39.98 -12.35
N ALA A 331 4.20 40.17 -11.48
CA ALA A 331 3.55 39.05 -10.81
C ALA A 331 2.78 38.17 -11.82
N ALA A 332 2.02 38.76 -12.74
CA ALA A 332 1.28 38.02 -13.76
C ALA A 332 2.21 37.13 -14.60
N GLN A 333 3.32 37.66 -15.11
CA GLN A 333 4.31 36.89 -15.86
C GLN A 333 4.79 35.68 -15.06
N ARG A 334 5.23 35.88 -13.80
CA ARG A 334 5.76 34.80 -12.95
C ARG A 334 4.72 33.70 -12.71
N GLU A 335 3.48 34.08 -12.42
CA GLU A 335 2.42 33.10 -12.16
C GLU A 335 2.06 32.30 -13.41
N TYR A 336 1.96 32.94 -14.59
CA TYR A 336 1.71 32.22 -15.86
C TYR A 336 2.91 31.39 -16.34
N GLU A 337 4.15 31.78 -16.03
CA GLU A 337 5.33 30.93 -16.25
C GLU A 337 5.25 29.64 -15.42
N ASN A 338 4.89 29.77 -14.13
CA ASN A 338 4.69 28.60 -13.26
C ASN A 338 3.51 27.72 -13.73
N ALA A 339 2.40 28.32 -14.18
CA ALA A 339 1.28 27.57 -14.77
C ALA A 339 1.72 26.81 -16.03
N SER A 340 2.47 27.47 -16.92
CA SER A 340 2.99 26.90 -18.16
C SER A 340 4.04 25.81 -17.92
N ALA A 341 4.78 25.86 -16.80
CA ALA A 341 5.69 24.78 -16.43
C ALA A 341 4.94 23.47 -16.09
N ILE A 342 3.70 23.56 -15.59
CA ILE A 342 2.87 22.38 -15.27
C ILE A 342 2.14 21.87 -16.52
N TYR A 343 1.45 22.75 -17.23
CA TYR A 343 0.75 22.41 -18.48
C TYR A 343 1.25 23.28 -19.64
N PRO A 344 2.37 22.89 -20.29
CA PRO A 344 3.00 23.70 -21.32
C PRO A 344 2.12 23.99 -22.52
N ASN A 345 1.15 23.12 -22.82
CA ASN A 345 0.25 23.24 -23.97
C ASN A 345 -1.10 23.90 -23.63
N ASN A 346 -1.29 24.37 -22.39
CA ASN A 346 -2.50 25.10 -22.03
C ASN A 346 -2.51 26.48 -22.71
N LYS A 347 -3.55 26.74 -23.51
CA LYS A 347 -3.67 27.97 -24.30
C LYS A 347 -3.78 29.21 -23.41
N ASP A 348 -4.63 29.18 -22.39
CA ASP A 348 -4.89 30.34 -21.53
C ASP A 348 -3.64 30.75 -20.76
N ALA A 349 -2.86 29.78 -20.28
CA ALA A 349 -1.59 30.04 -19.60
C ALA A 349 -0.56 30.71 -20.54
N ARG A 350 -0.48 30.23 -21.80
CA ARG A 350 0.40 30.83 -22.81
C ARG A 350 -0.02 32.24 -23.19
N ASP A 351 -1.31 32.45 -23.43
CA ASP A 351 -1.84 33.76 -23.81
C ASP A 351 -1.62 34.78 -22.69
N GLY A 352 -1.91 34.42 -21.43
CA GLY A 352 -1.66 35.27 -20.27
C GLY A 352 -0.18 35.62 -20.11
N LEU A 353 0.71 34.64 -20.30
CA LEU A 353 2.15 34.86 -20.28
C LEU A 353 2.61 35.83 -21.38
N GLU A 354 2.13 35.64 -22.60
CA GLU A 354 2.51 36.47 -23.74
C GLU A 354 2.04 37.92 -23.57
N ILE A 355 0.83 38.12 -23.08
CA ILE A 355 0.30 39.46 -22.76
C ILE A 355 1.18 40.15 -21.72
N ALA A 356 1.50 39.46 -20.61
CA ALA A 356 2.31 40.03 -19.55
C ALA A 356 3.72 40.39 -20.02
N ARG A 357 4.37 39.51 -20.80
CA ARG A 357 5.69 39.78 -21.41
C ARG A 357 5.66 40.94 -22.38
N SER A 358 4.64 40.99 -23.24
CA SER A 358 4.47 42.06 -24.21
C SER A 358 4.32 43.42 -23.53
N ILE A 359 3.50 43.51 -22.49
CA ILE A 359 3.32 44.75 -21.71
C ILE A 359 4.63 45.15 -21.04
N LEU A 360 5.30 44.24 -20.32
CA LEU A 360 6.57 44.54 -19.67
C LEU A 360 7.64 45.01 -20.66
N ALA A 361 7.74 44.39 -21.83
CA ALA A 361 8.65 44.81 -22.88
C ALA A 361 8.35 46.25 -23.37
N LYS A 362 7.06 46.61 -23.53
CA LYS A 362 6.67 47.98 -23.89
C LYS A 362 6.94 48.99 -22.78
N LYS A 363 6.67 48.65 -21.53
CA LYS A 363 7.02 49.49 -20.36
C LYS A 363 8.53 49.75 -20.30
N GLN A 364 9.34 48.71 -20.52
CA GLN A 364 10.79 48.85 -20.59
C GLN A 364 11.25 49.73 -21.77
N GLN A 365 10.62 49.58 -22.94
CA GLN A 365 10.91 50.40 -24.11
C GLN A 365 10.60 51.89 -23.85
N ILE A 366 9.47 52.20 -23.23
CA ILE A 366 9.09 53.57 -22.84
C ILE A 366 10.05 54.12 -21.78
N ALA A 367 10.37 53.33 -20.75
CA ALA A 367 11.29 53.72 -19.69
C ALA A 367 12.69 54.09 -20.24
N ALA A 368 13.16 53.39 -21.28
CA ALA A 368 14.44 53.69 -21.91
C ALA A 368 14.49 55.09 -22.55
N PHE A 369 13.39 55.57 -23.14
CA PHE A 369 13.29 56.94 -23.65
C PHE A 369 13.21 57.97 -22.51
N MET A 370 12.45 57.64 -21.46
CA MET A 370 12.28 58.51 -20.28
C MET A 370 13.56 58.64 -19.45
N ALA A 371 14.52 57.71 -19.56
CA ALA A 371 15.81 57.78 -18.88
C ALA A 371 16.78 58.83 -19.48
N SER A 372 16.54 59.29 -20.71
CA SER A 372 17.37 60.30 -21.39
C SER A 372 16.51 61.25 -22.24
N PRO A 373 15.61 62.03 -21.59
CA PRO A 373 14.57 62.80 -22.28
C PRO A 373 15.13 63.90 -23.18
N GLU A 374 16.33 64.41 -22.93
CA GLU A 374 17.02 65.39 -23.80
C GLU A 374 17.27 64.86 -25.21
N ARG A 375 17.41 63.54 -25.37
CA ARG A 375 17.60 62.92 -26.69
C ARG A 375 16.34 62.99 -27.55
N LEU A 376 15.15 63.20 -26.96
CA LEU A 376 13.87 63.28 -27.67
C LEU A 376 13.76 64.50 -28.60
N SER A 377 14.64 65.50 -28.46
CA SER A 377 14.74 66.64 -29.39
C SER A 377 15.34 66.24 -30.75
N ASN A 378 16.08 65.13 -30.81
CA ASN A 378 16.63 64.57 -32.04
C ASN A 378 15.53 63.88 -32.86
N ASP A 379 15.46 64.18 -34.16
CA ASP A 379 14.34 63.72 -35.00
C ASP A 379 14.27 62.20 -35.18
N PHE A 380 15.41 61.48 -35.17
CA PHE A 380 15.42 60.01 -35.22
C PHE A 380 14.86 59.42 -33.93
N VAL A 381 15.36 59.89 -32.78
CA VAL A 381 14.90 59.40 -31.46
C VAL A 381 13.42 59.75 -31.24
N LYS A 382 12.98 60.93 -31.69
CA LYS A 382 11.57 61.31 -31.69
C LYS A 382 10.72 60.33 -32.50
N THR A 383 11.19 59.97 -33.70
CA THR A 383 10.47 59.04 -34.59
C THR A 383 10.33 57.67 -33.92
N ASP A 384 11.43 57.12 -33.39
CA ASP A 384 11.44 55.84 -32.69
C ASP A 384 10.52 55.86 -31.45
N ALA A 385 10.54 56.95 -30.67
CA ALA A 385 9.68 57.11 -29.50
C ALA A 385 8.20 57.23 -29.89
N THR A 386 7.89 57.93 -30.99
CA THR A 386 6.52 58.04 -31.51
C THR A 386 6.01 56.69 -32.02
N GLU A 387 6.87 55.90 -32.68
CA GLU A 387 6.53 54.55 -33.09
C GLU A 387 6.32 53.62 -31.89
N ALA A 388 7.13 53.75 -30.84
CA ALA A 388 6.95 53.00 -29.60
C ALA A 388 5.58 53.28 -28.94
N LEU A 389 5.11 54.54 -28.95
CA LEU A 389 3.77 54.91 -28.47
C LEU A 389 2.67 54.23 -29.29
N LYS A 390 2.73 54.32 -30.63
CA LYS A 390 1.77 53.69 -31.52
C LYS A 390 1.71 52.16 -31.31
N ASN A 391 2.87 51.54 -31.17
CA ASN A 391 2.99 50.09 -30.95
C ASN A 391 2.57 49.66 -29.54
N SER A 392 2.29 50.60 -28.63
CA SER A 392 1.83 50.33 -27.26
C SER A 392 0.33 50.56 -27.08
N GLU A 393 -0.36 51.18 -28.04
CA GLU A 393 -1.77 51.61 -27.91
C GLU A 393 -2.72 50.45 -27.59
N VAL A 394 -2.61 49.34 -28.34
CA VAL A 394 -3.46 48.15 -28.12
C VAL A 394 -3.24 47.54 -26.73
N LEU A 395 -2.00 47.53 -26.26
CA LEU A 395 -1.65 46.98 -24.94
C LEU A 395 -1.95 47.97 -23.81
N GLY A 396 -1.95 49.27 -24.08
CA GLY A 396 -2.36 50.33 -23.15
C GLY A 396 -3.84 50.20 -22.75
N ALA A 397 -4.69 49.72 -23.66
CA ALA A 397 -6.08 49.40 -23.33
C ALA A 397 -6.22 48.26 -22.29
N LEU A 398 -5.21 47.37 -22.21
CA LEU A 398 -5.17 46.27 -21.25
C LEU A 398 -4.42 46.64 -19.96
N SER A 399 -3.58 47.68 -19.97
CA SER A 399 -2.75 48.10 -18.84
C SER A 399 -2.84 49.60 -18.57
N GLY A 400 -3.45 49.95 -17.44
CA GLY A 400 -3.56 51.34 -16.99
C GLY A 400 -2.20 51.98 -16.67
N SER A 401 -1.21 51.23 -16.18
CA SER A 401 0.15 51.74 -15.95
C SER A 401 0.91 51.94 -17.25
N LEU A 402 0.84 51.01 -18.22
CA LEU A 402 1.44 51.23 -19.53
C LEU A 402 0.83 52.44 -20.24
N GLN A 403 -0.50 52.59 -20.17
CA GLN A 403 -1.19 53.76 -20.73
C GLN A 403 -0.70 55.07 -20.10
N ARG A 404 -0.57 55.12 -18.77
CA ARG A 404 -0.02 56.30 -18.07
C ARG A 404 1.43 56.59 -18.43
N GLU A 405 2.26 55.55 -18.58
CA GLU A 405 3.65 55.70 -19.03
C GLU A 405 3.74 56.21 -20.47
N ALA A 406 2.88 55.71 -21.36
CA ALA A 406 2.77 56.17 -22.75
C ALA A 406 2.32 57.64 -22.82
N GLU A 407 1.33 58.04 -22.02
CA GLU A 407 0.90 59.45 -21.91
C GLU A 407 2.03 60.34 -21.39
N GLY A 408 2.81 59.85 -20.43
CA GLY A 408 4.00 60.55 -19.92
C GLY A 408 5.05 60.79 -20.99
N LEU A 409 5.40 59.74 -21.76
CA LEU A 409 6.34 59.86 -22.88
C LEU A 409 5.80 60.79 -23.98
N SER A 410 4.51 60.72 -24.32
CA SER A 410 3.91 61.62 -25.32
C SER A 410 4.05 63.08 -24.91
N LYS A 411 3.77 63.40 -23.65
CA LYS A 411 3.94 64.77 -23.12
C LYS A 411 5.38 65.22 -23.15
N GLU A 412 6.33 64.33 -22.82
CA GLU A 412 7.75 64.69 -22.83
C GLU A 412 8.27 64.88 -24.27
N ILE A 413 7.80 64.09 -25.25
CA ILE A 413 8.09 64.31 -26.67
C ILE A 413 7.62 65.71 -27.10
N GLU A 414 6.38 66.08 -26.76
CA GLU A 414 5.84 67.41 -27.07
C GLU A 414 6.66 68.51 -26.40
N ARG A 415 6.93 68.37 -25.10
CA ARG A 415 7.69 69.34 -24.29
C ARG A 415 9.09 69.56 -24.86
N ARG A 416 9.81 68.50 -25.24
CA ARG A 416 11.17 68.56 -25.80
C ARG A 416 11.23 69.05 -27.24
N ASN A 417 10.12 69.02 -27.97
CA ASN A 417 10.07 69.44 -29.38
C ASN A 417 9.31 70.74 -29.61
N ARG A 418 8.79 71.37 -28.56
CA ARG A 418 8.18 72.69 -28.62
C ARG A 418 9.24 73.72 -29.02
N GLN A 419 8.94 74.57 -30.00
CA GLN A 419 9.82 75.68 -30.37
C GLN A 419 9.70 76.82 -29.36
N ILE A 420 10.85 77.33 -28.91
CA ILE A 420 10.99 78.44 -27.97
C ILE A 420 11.63 79.61 -28.70
N ASP A 421 11.11 80.80 -28.42
CA ASP A 421 11.55 82.04 -29.03
C ASP A 421 12.87 82.51 -28.40
N ILE A 422 13.88 82.74 -29.24
CA ILE A 422 15.20 83.23 -28.83
C ILE A 422 15.42 84.59 -29.47
N LEU A 423 15.60 85.61 -28.64
CA LEU A 423 15.89 86.98 -29.06
C LEU A 423 17.40 87.22 -29.00
N ILE A 424 18.00 87.42 -30.17
CA ILE A 424 19.43 87.65 -30.33
C ILE A 424 19.65 89.15 -30.52
N PHE A 425 20.47 89.76 -29.68
CA PHE A 425 20.85 91.17 -29.76
C PHE A 425 22.33 91.33 -30.16
N SER A 426 22.63 92.34 -30.99
CA SER A 426 23.99 92.62 -31.46
C SER A 426 24.18 94.07 -31.93
N ASP A 427 25.40 94.41 -32.36
CA ASP A 427 25.86 95.76 -32.70
C ASP A 427 25.72 96.11 -34.20
N GLN A 428 25.02 95.28 -34.98
CA GLN A 428 24.94 95.35 -36.46
C GLN A 428 26.29 95.20 -37.19
N LEU A 429 27.41 95.03 -36.49
CA LEU A 429 28.74 94.86 -37.10
C LEU A 429 29.20 93.40 -37.00
N THR A 430 28.80 92.72 -35.93
CA THR A 430 29.06 91.30 -35.70
C THR A 430 28.15 90.43 -36.56
N SER A 431 28.73 89.56 -37.39
CA SER A 431 28.00 88.55 -38.16
C SER A 431 27.77 87.31 -37.30
N ILE A 432 26.50 86.99 -37.03
CA ILE A 432 26.12 85.91 -36.11
C ILE A 432 25.68 84.66 -36.88
N SER A 433 26.05 83.49 -36.39
CA SER A 433 25.48 82.20 -36.80
C SER A 433 25.24 81.30 -35.60
N VAL A 434 24.23 80.43 -35.68
CA VAL A 434 23.95 79.42 -34.66
C VAL A 434 24.47 78.09 -35.18
N LYS A 435 25.48 77.52 -34.50
CA LYS A 435 26.12 76.27 -34.93
C LYS A 435 25.09 75.16 -35.06
N GLY A 436 25.12 74.45 -36.19
CA GLY A 436 24.20 73.34 -36.48
C GLY A 436 22.78 73.75 -36.88
N VAL A 437 22.44 75.05 -36.89
CA VAL A 437 21.11 75.54 -37.27
C VAL A 437 21.16 76.41 -38.53
N GLY A 438 21.99 77.46 -38.55
CA GLY A 438 22.02 78.38 -39.68
C GLY A 438 22.65 79.74 -39.38
N ARG A 439 22.62 80.65 -40.37
CA ARG A 439 23.18 82.01 -40.27
C ARG A 439 22.09 83.01 -39.88
N VAL A 440 22.41 83.88 -38.92
CA VAL A 440 21.55 85.00 -38.49
C VAL A 440 21.93 86.29 -39.23
N GLY A 441 23.24 86.52 -39.43
CA GLY A 441 23.76 87.70 -40.12
C GLY A 441 24.06 88.86 -39.18
N GLN A 442 24.17 90.07 -39.74
CA GLN A 442 24.39 91.32 -39.01
C GLN A 442 23.04 91.97 -38.69
N VAL A 443 22.68 92.00 -37.41
CA VAL A 443 21.35 92.40 -36.93
C VAL A 443 21.49 93.23 -35.66
N SER A 444 20.53 94.10 -35.36
CA SER A 444 20.41 94.69 -34.01
C SER A 444 19.56 93.82 -33.10
N SER A 445 18.50 93.22 -33.65
CA SER A 445 17.66 92.23 -32.98
C SER A 445 17.20 91.20 -34.01
N TYR A 446 17.23 89.91 -33.64
CA TYR A 446 16.72 88.83 -34.47
C TYR A 446 16.02 87.77 -33.61
N LYS A 447 14.84 87.36 -34.05
CA LYS A 447 14.04 86.33 -33.39
C LYS A 447 14.18 85.00 -34.13
N ILE A 448 14.74 84.00 -33.47
CA ILE A 448 14.82 82.62 -33.98
C ILE A 448 14.00 81.69 -33.08
N ARG A 449 13.46 80.62 -33.65
CA ARG A 449 12.75 79.58 -32.90
C ARG A 449 13.58 78.31 -32.86
N LEU A 450 13.99 77.90 -31.65
CA LEU A 450 14.82 76.72 -31.43
C LEU A 450 14.11 75.74 -30.50
N LYS A 451 14.42 74.44 -30.62
CA LYS A 451 13.94 73.42 -29.66
C LYS A 451 14.75 73.52 -28.36
N PRO A 452 14.26 72.98 -27.24
CA PRO A 452 15.07 72.75 -26.05
C PRO A 452 16.34 71.97 -26.35
N GLY A 453 17.46 72.44 -25.81
CA GLY A 453 18.79 71.88 -26.06
C GLY A 453 19.92 72.89 -25.89
N SER A 454 21.14 72.43 -26.12
CA SER A 454 22.35 73.25 -26.03
C SER A 454 22.79 73.72 -27.41
N TYR A 455 22.98 75.03 -27.54
CA TYR A 455 23.40 75.69 -28.78
C TYR A 455 24.62 76.56 -28.54
N VAL A 456 25.35 76.86 -29.62
CA VAL A 456 26.47 77.81 -29.58
C VAL A 456 26.26 78.85 -30.67
N LEU A 457 26.13 80.10 -30.24
CA LEU A 457 26.13 81.24 -31.15
C LEU A 457 27.58 81.65 -31.42
N GLU A 458 27.91 81.82 -32.69
CA GLU A 458 29.22 82.23 -33.16
C GLU A 458 29.12 83.63 -33.74
N GLY A 459 29.80 84.59 -33.11
CA GLY A 459 29.95 85.96 -33.59
C GLY A 459 31.30 86.16 -34.28
N LYS A 460 31.28 86.64 -35.52
CA LYS A 460 32.47 86.93 -36.33
C LYS A 460 32.47 88.36 -36.83
N ARG A 461 33.61 89.03 -36.70
CA ARG A 461 33.86 90.38 -37.21
C ARG A 461 35.29 90.48 -37.73
N GLU A 462 35.47 91.07 -38.91
CA GLU A 462 36.78 91.21 -39.53
C GLU A 462 37.73 92.03 -38.65
N GLY A 463 38.93 91.52 -38.38
CA GLY A 463 39.90 92.13 -37.47
C GLY A 463 39.69 91.81 -35.98
N PHE A 464 38.74 90.94 -35.62
CA PHE A 464 38.44 90.56 -34.24
C PHE A 464 38.40 89.03 -34.04
N LYS A 465 38.66 88.56 -32.82
CA LYS A 465 38.62 87.13 -32.47
C LYS A 465 37.18 86.63 -32.47
N THR A 466 36.97 85.38 -32.90
CA THR A 466 35.63 84.78 -32.93
C THR A 466 35.11 84.57 -31.51
N LYS A 467 33.87 85.00 -31.23
CA LYS A 467 33.21 84.81 -29.93
C LYS A 467 32.22 83.66 -30.00
N LEU A 468 32.32 82.71 -29.08
CA LEU A 468 31.39 81.61 -28.93
C LEU A 468 30.57 81.82 -27.66
N VAL A 469 29.25 81.94 -27.82
CA VAL A 469 28.31 82.10 -26.72
C VAL A 469 27.48 80.83 -26.61
N PRO A 470 27.80 79.92 -25.66
CA PRO A 470 26.95 78.77 -25.40
C PRO A 470 25.65 79.23 -24.74
N ILE A 471 24.53 78.67 -25.19
CA ILE A 471 23.23 78.82 -24.55
C ILE A 471 22.61 77.45 -24.33
N THR A 472 21.84 77.32 -23.26
CA THR A 472 20.98 76.16 -23.02
C THR A 472 19.56 76.67 -22.95
N ILE A 473 18.68 76.03 -23.72
CA ILE A 473 17.25 76.33 -23.76
C ILE A 473 16.55 75.22 -23.00
N ASP A 474 15.91 75.57 -21.88
CA ASP A 474 15.14 74.64 -21.09
C ASP A 474 13.72 74.48 -21.66
N PRO A 475 13.07 73.31 -21.51
CA PRO A 475 11.74 73.08 -22.08
C PRO A 475 10.63 73.97 -21.53
N ASP A 476 10.86 74.59 -20.37
CA ASP A 476 9.89 75.46 -19.70
C ASP A 476 10.17 76.96 -19.99
N ASP A 477 11.21 77.28 -20.76
CA ASP A 477 11.52 78.65 -21.17
C ASP A 477 10.45 79.17 -22.14
N THR A 478 10.00 80.40 -21.90
CA THR A 478 9.05 81.09 -22.80
C THR A 478 9.77 81.93 -23.85
N VAL A 479 10.82 82.65 -23.42
CA VAL A 479 11.69 83.47 -24.26
C VAL A 479 13.08 83.44 -23.65
N VAL A 480 14.11 83.24 -24.47
CA VAL A 480 15.51 83.36 -24.05
C VAL A 480 16.15 84.53 -24.78
N GLU A 481 16.78 85.42 -24.04
CA GLU A 481 17.50 86.57 -24.62
C GLU A 481 19.00 86.30 -24.57
N VAL A 482 19.70 86.59 -25.67
CA VAL A 482 21.15 86.43 -25.76
C VAL A 482 21.78 87.58 -26.52
N GLU A 483 22.84 88.14 -25.95
CA GLU A 483 23.65 89.17 -26.61
C GLU A 483 24.93 88.55 -27.18
N VAL A 484 25.22 88.87 -28.45
CA VAL A 484 26.42 88.38 -29.13
C VAL A 484 27.12 89.55 -29.83
N ILE A 485 28.19 90.06 -29.21
CA ILE A 485 29.01 91.16 -29.74
C ILE A 485 30.47 90.74 -29.71
N THR A 486 31.17 90.91 -30.83
CA THR A 486 32.60 90.62 -30.96
C THR A 486 33.44 91.89 -30.73
N ASP A 487 34.12 91.95 -29.61
CA ASP A 487 34.78 93.14 -29.05
C ASP A 487 36.32 93.02 -28.88
N GLU A 488 36.88 91.81 -28.97
CA GLU A 488 38.33 91.57 -28.83
C GLU A 488 39.07 91.59 -30.19
N ARG A 489 40.00 92.53 -30.39
CA ARG A 489 40.81 92.61 -31.62
C ARG A 489 41.83 91.44 -31.72
N ILE A 490 42.12 91.04 -32.96
CA ILE A 490 43.13 90.01 -33.28
C ILE A 490 44.54 90.53 -32.98
#